data_AF-A0A223NVY3-F1
#
_entry.id   AF-A0A223NVY3-F1
#
_cell.length_a   1.000
_cell.length_b   1.000
_cell.length_c   1.000
_cell.angle_alpha   90.00
_cell.angle_beta   90.00
_cell.angle_gamma   90.00
#
_symmetry.space_group_name_H-M   'P 1'
#
loop_
_entity.id
_entity.type
_entity.pdbx_description
1 polymer ?
#
loop_
_entity_poly.entity_id
_entity_poly.type
_entity_poly.pdbx_seq_one_letter_code
_entity_poly.pdbx_strand_id
1 'polypeptide(L)'
;MINQTIYIINTTKGELHLTITPIISKLPTGDFYETGVYKLTDGVTGMGEIAFDENRNEWTYDGIDELNWEEAAEVAAFIKNYKDPAGADPDALQS
;
A
#
# COMPACT_ATOMS: atom_id res chain seq x y z
N MET A 1 -6.88 -4.59 -8.41
CA MET A 1 -6.29 -5.36 -7.32
C MET A 1 -4.79 -5.34 -7.41
N ILE A 2 -4.19 -4.62 -6.47
CA ILE A 2 -2.78 -4.77 -6.13
C ILE A 2 -2.74 -5.85 -5.07
N ASN A 3 -2.08 -6.98 -5.33
CA ASN A 3 -1.80 -7.91 -4.24
C ASN A 3 -0.82 -7.26 -3.25
N GLN A 4 -0.78 -7.78 -2.01
CA GLN A 4 0.24 -7.34 -1.07
C GLN A 4 1.61 -7.35 -1.75
N THR A 5 2.32 -6.23 -1.70
CA THR A 5 3.59 -6.06 -2.41
C THR A 5 4.61 -5.42 -1.51
N ILE A 6 5.88 -5.63 -1.85
CA ILE A 6 7.02 -5.07 -1.13
C ILE A 6 7.62 -3.99 -2.03
N TYR A 7 7.80 -2.81 -1.46
CA TYR A 7 8.44 -1.68 -2.10
C TYR A 7 9.64 -1.24 -1.25
N ILE A 8 10.79 -1.07 -1.90
CA ILE A 8 12.01 -0.58 -1.23
C ILE A 8 12.11 0.91 -1.52
N ILE A 9 11.99 1.73 -0.48
CA ILE A 9 12.11 3.19 -0.54
C ILE A 9 13.40 3.63 0.15
N ASN A 10 14.10 4.58 -0.46
CA ASN A 10 15.29 5.19 0.13
C ASN A 10 14.87 6.46 0.88
N THR A 11 14.72 6.33 2.20
CA THR A 11 14.33 7.46 3.05
C THR A 11 15.55 8.24 3.51
N THR A 12 15.31 9.43 4.07
CA THR A 12 16.33 10.23 4.77
C THR A 12 16.95 9.50 5.97
N LYS A 13 16.26 8.49 6.53
CA LYS A 13 16.74 7.65 7.64
C LYS A 13 17.46 6.38 7.17
N GLY A 14 17.43 6.08 5.88
CA GLY A 14 18.03 4.90 5.26
C GLY A 14 17.07 4.15 4.33
N GLU A 15 17.54 3.04 3.77
CA GLU A 15 16.71 2.12 3.00
C GLU A 15 15.65 1.49 3.92
N LEU A 16 14.42 1.46 3.44
CA LEU A 16 13.26 0.92 4.15
C LEU A 16 12.52 -0.07 3.26
N HIS A 17 12.26 -1.26 3.80
CA HIS A 17 11.48 -2.30 3.13
C HIS A 17 10.03 -2.17 3.55
N LEU A 18 9.20 -1.65 2.66
CA LEU A 18 7.83 -1.29 2.96
C LEU A 18 6.88 -2.33 2.37
N THR A 19 6.13 -2.98 3.23
CA THR A 19 5.01 -3.85 2.83
C THR A 19 3.76 -3.01 2.66
N ILE A 20 3.18 -3.08 1.47
CA ILE A 20 1.95 -2.37 1.10
C ILE A 20 0.85 -3.41 0.98
N THR A 21 -0.20 -3.28 1.80
CA THR A 21 -1.33 -4.21 1.81
C THR A 21 -2.62 -3.45 1.50
N PRO A 22 -3.39 -3.82 0.46
CA PRO A 22 -4.69 -3.22 0.23
C PRO A 22 -5.66 -3.56 1.36
N ILE A 23 -6.44 -2.59 1.81
CA ILE A 23 -7.54 -2.83 2.74
C ILE A 23 -8.78 -3.18 1.93
N ILE A 24 -9.22 -4.43 2.08
CA ILE A 24 -10.46 -4.94 1.51
C ILE A 24 -11.57 -4.89 2.56
N SER A 25 -12.77 -4.46 2.14
CA SER A 25 -13.96 -4.44 2.99
C SER A 25 -14.97 -5.46 2.48
N LYS A 26 -15.71 -6.08 3.42
CA LYS A 26 -16.72 -7.09 3.12
C LYS A 26 -18.12 -6.48 3.17
N LEU A 27 -18.85 -6.59 2.07
CA LEU A 27 -20.25 -6.21 2.01
C LEU A 27 -21.14 -7.18 2.80
N PRO A 28 -22.33 -6.74 3.24
CA PRO A 28 -23.32 -7.62 3.88
C PRO A 28 -23.72 -8.81 3.00
N THR A 29 -23.62 -8.68 1.68
CA THR A 29 -23.90 -9.73 0.68
C THR A 29 -22.83 -10.83 0.66
N GLY A 30 -21.66 -10.60 1.26
CA GLY A 30 -20.55 -11.54 1.30
C GLY A 30 -19.40 -11.19 0.36
N ASP A 31 -19.63 -10.29 -0.61
CA ASP A 31 -18.63 -9.82 -1.56
C ASP A 31 -17.57 -8.92 -0.92
N PHE A 32 -16.35 -8.96 -1.46
CA PHE A 32 -15.25 -8.08 -1.05
C PHE A 32 -15.01 -6.99 -2.08
N TYR A 33 -14.68 -5.78 -1.62
CA TYR A 33 -14.29 -4.67 -2.48
C TYR A 33 -13.04 -3.96 -1.93
N GLU A 34 -12.23 -3.41 -2.84
CA GLU A 34 -11.09 -2.57 -2.48
C GLU A 34 -11.61 -1.22 -1.97
N THR A 35 -11.11 -0.78 -0.82
CA THR A 35 -11.54 0.50 -0.22
C THR A 35 -10.81 1.71 -0.80
N GLY A 36 -9.80 1.49 -1.64
CA GLY A 36 -8.85 2.54 -2.04
C GLY A 36 -7.84 2.91 -0.96
N VAL A 37 -7.85 2.21 0.18
CA VAL A 37 -6.93 2.40 1.30
C VAL A 37 -5.88 1.30 1.30
N TYR A 38 -4.62 1.68 1.55
CA TYR A 38 -3.46 0.81 1.56
C TYR A 38 -2.70 1.00 2.85
N LYS A 39 -2.51 -0.07 3.60
CA LYS A 39 -1.73 -0.07 4.83
C LYS A 39 -0.25 -0.21 4.51
N LEU A 40 0.58 0.58 5.18
CA LEU A 40 2.03 0.53 5.06
C LEU A 40 2.63 -0.08 6.34
N THR A 41 3.61 -0.96 6.21
CA THR A 41 4.35 -1.53 7.36
C THR A 41 5.81 -1.79 7.01
N ASP A 42 6.74 -1.73 7.95
CA ASP A 42 8.13 -2.24 7.77
C ASP A 42 8.24 -3.75 8.08
N GLY A 43 7.11 -4.43 8.26
CA GLY A 43 7.03 -5.82 8.71
C GLY A 43 6.91 -5.97 10.23
N VAL A 44 7.21 -4.92 11.01
CA VAL A 44 7.10 -4.94 12.48
C VAL A 44 6.17 -3.84 12.99
N THR A 45 6.29 -2.63 12.45
CA THR A 45 5.56 -1.43 12.84
C THR A 45 4.61 -1.02 11.72
N GLY A 46 3.39 -0.60 12.10
CA GLY A 46 2.44 -0.04 11.15
C GLY A 46 2.78 1.42 10.88
N MET A 47 3.10 1.75 9.64
CA MET A 47 3.63 3.05 9.21
C MET A 47 2.56 4.01 8.70
N GLY A 48 1.31 3.81 9.12
CA GLY A 48 0.13 4.50 8.60
C GLY A 48 -0.43 3.92 7.31
N GLU A 49 -1.35 4.65 6.70
CA GLU A 49 -2.17 4.22 5.59
C GLU A 49 -2.19 5.31 4.50
N ILE A 50 -2.24 4.89 3.23
CA ILE A 50 -2.48 5.75 2.09
C ILE A 50 -3.88 5.51 1.58
N ALA A 51 -4.73 6.53 1.59
CA ALA A 51 -6.08 6.46 1.05
C ALA A 51 -6.18 7.30 -0.23
N PHE A 52 -6.63 6.67 -1.32
CA PHE A 52 -6.92 7.35 -2.58
C PHE A 52 -8.39 7.72 -2.69
N ASP A 53 -8.66 8.97 -3.05
CA ASP A 53 -10.00 9.41 -3.41
C ASP A 53 -10.18 9.28 -4.93
N GLU A 54 -10.94 8.26 -5.33
CA GLU A 54 -11.22 7.96 -6.74
C GLU A 54 -11.96 9.10 -7.47
N ASN A 55 -12.69 9.96 -6.73
CA ASN A 55 -13.45 11.05 -7.33
C ASN A 55 -12.61 12.29 -7.55
N ARG A 56 -11.58 12.49 -6.73
CA ARG A 56 -10.78 13.73 -6.73
C ARG A 56 -9.36 13.56 -7.24
N ASN A 57 -8.92 12.32 -7.50
CA ASN A 57 -7.55 12.03 -7.88
C ASN A 57 -6.55 12.55 -6.81
N GLU A 58 -7.02 12.64 -5.57
CA GLU A 58 -6.29 13.05 -4.38
C GLU A 58 -5.90 11.80 -3.59
N TRP A 59 -4.86 11.92 -2.78
CA TRP A 59 -4.46 10.89 -1.83
C TRP A 59 -4.12 11.55 -0.49
N THR A 60 -4.26 10.77 0.57
CA THR A 60 -3.94 11.18 1.94
C THR A 60 -3.06 10.14 2.58
N TYR A 61 -2.23 10.57 3.52
CA TYR A 61 -1.37 9.71 4.33
C TYR A 61 -1.52 10.11 5.80
N ASP A 62 -1.82 9.15 6.67
CA ASP A 62 -2.04 9.39 8.11
C ASP A 62 -0.87 8.96 9.01
N GLY A 63 0.18 8.33 8.45
CA GLY A 63 1.33 7.89 9.24
C GLY A 63 2.11 9.07 9.84
N ILE A 64 2.63 8.87 11.05
CA ILE A 64 3.27 9.93 11.83
C ILE A 64 4.73 9.55 12.05
N ASP A 65 5.64 10.47 11.70
CA ASP A 65 7.09 10.37 11.99
C ASP A 65 7.86 9.27 11.22
N GLU A 66 7.18 8.46 10.41
CA GLU A 66 7.76 7.29 9.74
C GLU A 66 8.22 7.61 8.31
N LEU A 67 7.33 8.21 7.52
CA LEU A 67 7.63 8.76 6.20
C LEU A 67 7.35 10.26 6.21
N ASN A 68 8.22 11.04 5.58
CA ASN A 68 7.89 12.43 5.26
C ASN A 68 6.93 12.49 4.06
N TRP A 69 6.34 13.66 3.81
CA TRP A 69 5.35 13.84 2.75
C TRP A 69 5.88 13.47 1.35
N GLU A 70 7.15 13.73 1.06
CA GLU A 70 7.75 13.41 -0.25
C GLU A 70 7.97 11.90 -0.40
N GLU A 71 8.42 11.23 0.67
CA GLU A 71 8.55 9.77 0.72
C GLU A 71 7.18 9.08 0.58
N ALA A 72 6.16 9.57 1.29
CA ALA A 72 4.79 9.07 1.17
C ALA A 72 4.22 9.31 -0.23
N ALA A 73 4.55 10.43 -0.88
CA ALA A 73 4.15 10.72 -2.26
C ALA A 73 4.78 9.74 -3.27
N GLU A 74 6.03 9.33 -3.05
CA GLU A 74 6.68 8.29 -3.85
C GLU A 74 5.95 6.94 -3.72
N VAL A 75 5.64 6.53 -2.49
CA VAL A 75 4.86 5.30 -2.24
C VAL A 75 3.47 5.40 -2.89
N ALA A 76 2.78 6.53 -2.75
CA ALA A 76 1.49 6.76 -3.38
C ALA A 76 1.57 6.67 -4.92
N ALA A 77 2.61 7.26 -5.52
CA ALA A 77 2.86 7.17 -6.95
C ALA A 77 3.15 5.73 -7.38
N PHE A 78 3.91 4.97 -6.60
CA PHE A 78 4.14 3.55 -6.82
C PHE A 78 2.82 2.78 -6.80
N ILE A 79 2.01 2.91 -5.75
CA ILE A 79 0.71 2.23 -5.61
C ILE A 79 -0.18 2.54 -6.82
N LYS A 80 -0.27 3.81 -7.22
CA LYS A 80 -1.12 4.23 -8.34
C LYS A 80 -0.67 3.69 -9.70
N ASN A 81 0.64 3.56 -9.92
CA ASN A 81 1.20 3.05 -11.17
C ASN A 81 1.45 1.55 -11.14
N TYR A 82 1.35 0.91 -9.97
CA TYR A 82 1.54 -0.51 -9.81
C TYR A 82 0.41 -1.23 -10.53
N LYS A 83 0.75 -1.78 -11.69
CA LYS A 83 -0.04 -2.79 -12.36
C LYS A 83 0.48 -4.11 -11.83
N ASP A 84 -0.38 -4.83 -11.11
CA ASP A 84 -0.09 -6.20 -10.69
C ASP A 84 0.51 -6.94 -11.90
N PRO A 85 1.77 -7.41 -11.81
CA PRO A 85 2.39 -8.11 -12.91
C PRO A 85 1.69 -9.46 -13.01
N ALA A 86 0.59 -9.49 -13.76
CA ALA A 86 -0.25 -10.64 -14.09
C ALA A 86 0.10 -11.91 -13.29
N GLY A 87 -0.46 -12.03 -12.08
CA GLY A 87 -0.45 -13.29 -11.33
C GLY A 87 0.74 -13.49 -10.41
N ALA A 88 0.98 -12.56 -9.48
CA ALA A 88 1.59 -12.94 -8.20
C ALA A 88 0.56 -13.76 -7.41
N ASP A 89 0.38 -15.01 -7.85
CA ASP A 89 -0.34 -16.04 -7.13
C ASP A 89 0.23 -16.10 -5.70
N PRO A 90 -0.56 -15.87 -4.64
CA PRO A 90 -0.08 -15.96 -3.26
C PRO A 90 0.40 -17.38 -2.88
N ASP A 91 0.17 -18.37 -3.76
CA ASP A 91 0.61 -19.76 -3.63
C ASP A 91 2.08 -20.00 -4.04
N ALA A 92 2.71 -19.06 -4.76
CA ALA A 92 4.09 -19.24 -5.24
C ALA A 92 5.18 -19.09 -4.15
N LEU A 93 4.81 -18.73 -2.92
CA LEU A 93 5.74 -18.60 -1.79
C LEU A 93 5.70 -19.81 -0.82
N GLN A 94 5.06 -20.92 -1.18
CA GLN A 94 5.01 -22.15 -0.35
C GLN A 94 5.67 -23.40 -0.99
N SER A 95 6.53 -23.28 -2.01
CA SER A 95 7.26 -24.43 -2.59
C SER A 95 8.70 -24.55 -2.07
#